data_AF-A0A972NMD1-F1
#
_entry.id   AF-A0A972NMD1-F1
#
_cell.length_a   1.000
_cell.length_b   1.000
_cell.length_c   1.000
_cell.angle_alpha   90.00
_cell.angle_beta   90.00
_cell.angle_gamma   90.00
#
_symmetry.space_group_name_H-M   'P 1'
#
loop_
_entity.id
_entity.type
_entity.pdbx_description
1 polymer ?
#
loop_
_entity_poly.entity_id
_entity_poly.type
_entity_poly.pdbx_seq_one_letter_code
_entity_poly.pdbx_strand_id
1 'polypeptide(L)'
;MNTDTLLELEQRLIEQARPFAVVTVIRAAHPTSAWVGAQALIDDEGVLHGWIGGGCSRAIVIQAAQQAIRSGLPKRVRISNEPMTPEAGVEAHAMPCASNGAMELFIQPTVPAPCVLVLGSTPTALEACMLAQRVGLRVSAAASVTAPLAALGLQQVMQGFDTGAFNAVSPQLILVATQGDSDEEALEAALRSNAQAVLLVASRRKADTLRETMLTRGISPERLAALHAPAGPAIHAHTPQEIALGAVAGLVTLRRELEQAAADLAPSYLVGTEGVPTVAPCESMASIEMPAAHYRNPVCGMVVDIASAKYVIDYGGQRHYFCCDSCKIEFEREPEKYLAIARGSTHKEKT
;
A
#
# COMPACT_ATOMS: atom_id res chain seq x y z
N MET A 1 -3.88 21.61 13.91
CA MET A 1 -4.45 20.88 12.76
C MET A 1 -3.82 21.51 11.54
N ASN A 2 -2.94 20.80 10.82
CA ASN A 2 -2.29 21.37 9.63
C ASN A 2 -3.37 21.56 8.56
N THR A 3 -3.62 22.81 8.21
CA THR A 3 -4.54 23.24 7.15
C THR A 3 -3.84 23.24 5.79
N ASP A 4 -2.96 22.27 5.56
CA ASP A 4 -2.24 22.18 4.30
C ASP A 4 -3.26 21.84 3.21
N THR A 5 -3.22 22.60 2.12
CA THR A 5 -3.90 22.23 0.88
C THR A 5 -3.37 20.88 0.39
N LEU A 6 -4.15 20.17 -0.45
CA LEU A 6 -3.69 18.89 -1.01
C LEU A 6 -2.34 19.03 -1.73
N LEU A 7 -2.13 20.14 -2.45
CA LEU A 7 -0.88 20.43 -3.15
C LEU A 7 0.32 20.59 -2.20
N GLU A 8 0.15 21.31 -1.08
CA GLU A 8 1.20 21.47 -0.07
C GLU A 8 1.54 20.14 0.62
N LEU A 9 0.51 19.31 0.87
CA LEU A 9 0.70 17.96 1.40
C LEU A 9 1.45 17.05 0.41
N GLU A 10 1.10 17.08 -0.87
CA GLU A 10 1.82 16.36 -1.93
C GLU A 10 3.29 16.75 -1.95
N GLN A 11 3.59 18.05 -2.01
CA GLN A 11 4.97 18.53 -2.05
C GLN A 11 5.77 18.06 -0.82
N ARG A 12 5.18 18.18 0.38
CA ARG A 12 5.84 17.75 1.62
C ARG A 12 6.13 16.25 1.63
N LEU A 13 5.20 15.41 1.16
CA LEU A 13 5.43 13.96 1.09
C LEU A 13 6.51 13.61 0.06
N ILE A 14 6.56 14.31 -1.08
CA ILE A 14 7.64 14.17 -2.07
C ILE A 14 8.99 14.51 -1.46
N GLU A 15 9.11 15.65 -0.77
CA GLU A 15 10.35 16.11 -0.12
C GLU A 15 10.82 15.15 0.97
N GLN A 16 9.90 14.54 1.70
CA GLN A 16 10.16 13.53 2.72
C GLN A 16 10.38 12.13 2.15
N ALA A 17 10.25 11.97 0.83
CA ALA A 17 10.26 10.68 0.16
C ALA A 17 9.31 9.66 0.81
N ARG A 18 8.09 10.11 1.12
CA ARG A 18 7.00 9.28 1.62
C ARG A 18 6.04 8.91 0.48
N PRO A 19 5.72 7.63 0.28
CA PRO A 19 4.76 7.22 -0.74
C PRO A 19 3.34 7.73 -0.45
N PHE A 20 2.59 8.04 -1.50
CA PHE A 20 1.17 8.36 -1.41
C PHE A 20 0.45 8.07 -2.73
N ALA A 21 -0.87 8.18 -2.75
CA ALA A 21 -1.66 8.15 -3.98
C ALA A 21 -2.66 9.30 -4.02
N VAL A 22 -2.76 9.93 -5.18
CA VAL A 22 -3.82 10.89 -5.49
C VAL A 22 -4.98 10.14 -6.14
N VAL A 23 -6.16 10.33 -5.57
CA VAL A 23 -7.42 9.76 -6.07
C VAL A 23 -8.23 10.88 -6.70
N THR A 24 -8.65 10.68 -7.94
CA THR A 24 -9.49 11.62 -8.69
C THR A 24 -10.76 10.94 -9.15
N VAL A 25 -11.93 11.50 -8.82
CA VAL A 25 -13.22 11.05 -9.37
C VAL A 25 -13.29 11.45 -10.84
N ILE A 26 -13.30 10.48 -11.74
CA ILE A 26 -13.35 10.71 -13.20
C ILE A 26 -14.76 10.51 -13.78
N ARG A 27 -15.65 9.81 -13.05
CA ARG A 27 -17.06 9.67 -13.38
C ARG A 27 -17.90 9.60 -12.10
N ALA A 28 -19.07 10.23 -12.11
CA ALA A 28 -20.04 10.18 -11.03
C ALA A 28 -21.46 10.08 -11.60
N ALA A 29 -22.27 9.14 -11.09
CA ALA A 29 -23.67 8.96 -11.43
C ALA A 29 -24.51 9.01 -10.16
N HIS A 30 -25.59 9.79 -10.20
CA HIS A 30 -26.47 9.99 -9.04
C HIS A 30 -27.23 8.72 -8.65
N PRO A 31 -27.58 8.55 -7.35
CA PRO A 31 -27.30 9.46 -6.24
C PRO A 31 -25.91 9.23 -5.62
N THR A 32 -25.02 10.21 -5.79
CA THR A 32 -23.69 10.25 -5.16
C THR A 32 -23.39 11.68 -4.70
N SER A 33 -22.68 11.83 -3.58
CA SER A 33 -22.17 13.12 -3.08
C SER A 33 -20.79 13.48 -3.66
N ALA A 34 -20.23 12.59 -4.49
CA ALA A 34 -19.03 12.87 -5.26
C ALA A 34 -19.40 13.64 -6.55
N TRP A 35 -18.45 14.43 -7.06
CA TRP A 35 -18.54 15.06 -8.38
C TRP A 35 -17.27 14.79 -9.16
N VAL A 36 -17.33 14.88 -10.49
CA VAL A 36 -16.15 14.74 -11.35
C VAL A 36 -15.13 15.82 -10.99
N GLY A 37 -13.89 15.41 -10.74
CA GLY A 37 -12.81 16.29 -10.30
C GLY A 37 -12.69 16.42 -8.77
N ALA A 38 -13.55 15.76 -7.98
CA ALA A 38 -13.30 15.62 -6.54
C ALA A 38 -12.00 14.80 -6.33
N GLN A 39 -11.15 15.26 -5.41
CA GLN A 39 -9.84 14.68 -5.16
C GLN A 39 -9.57 14.41 -3.69
N ALA A 40 -8.83 13.34 -3.44
CA ALA A 40 -8.22 13.07 -2.15
C ALA A 40 -6.79 12.54 -2.33
N LEU A 41 -5.97 12.75 -1.31
CA LEU A 41 -4.67 12.11 -1.15
C LEU A 41 -4.77 11.04 -0.07
N ILE A 42 -4.16 9.89 -0.31
CA ILE A 42 -4.05 8.80 0.65
C ILE A 42 -2.57 8.51 0.86
N ASP A 43 -2.09 8.64 2.09
CA ASP A 43 -0.70 8.35 2.44
C ASP A 43 -0.45 6.84 2.63
N ASP A 44 0.81 6.47 2.89
CA ASP A 44 1.23 5.08 3.08
C ASP A 44 0.66 4.43 4.36
N GLU A 45 0.19 5.21 5.34
CA GLU A 45 -0.58 4.69 6.48
C GLU A 45 -2.08 4.55 6.20
N GLY A 46 -2.57 4.98 5.04
CA GLY A 46 -3.97 4.89 4.63
C GLY A 46 -4.86 6.03 5.14
N VAL A 47 -4.26 7.14 5.59
CA VAL A 47 -5.01 8.34 5.98
C VAL A 47 -5.46 9.08 4.73
N LEU A 48 -6.77 9.31 4.62
CA LEU A 48 -7.36 10.05 3.50
C LEU A 48 -7.53 11.52 3.86
N HIS A 49 -6.88 12.38 3.07
CA HIS A 49 -6.97 13.84 3.08
C HIS A 49 -7.77 14.32 1.87
N GLY A 50 -8.73 15.22 2.04
CA GLY A 50 -9.59 15.70 0.94
C GLY A 50 -10.93 14.97 0.86
N TRP A 51 -11.53 14.93 -0.34
CA TRP A 51 -12.91 14.46 -0.52
C TRP A 51 -13.11 13.70 -1.84
N ILE A 52 -13.66 12.50 -1.74
CA ILE A 52 -14.04 11.63 -2.88
C ILE A 52 -15.50 11.17 -2.82
N GLY A 53 -16.32 11.81 -1.98
CA GLY A 53 -17.72 11.46 -1.74
C GLY A 53 -18.00 10.97 -0.31
N GLY A 54 -19.18 10.39 -0.11
CA GLY A 54 -19.66 9.90 1.19
C GLY A 54 -18.87 8.70 1.73
N GLY A 55 -19.09 8.36 3.00
CA GLY A 55 -18.29 7.35 3.71
C GLY A 55 -18.34 5.92 3.13
N CYS A 56 -19.34 5.59 2.31
CA CYS A 56 -19.59 4.23 1.84
C CYS A 56 -18.51 3.72 0.87
N SER A 57 -17.86 4.59 0.08
CA SER A 57 -16.76 4.19 -0.82
C SER A 57 -15.37 4.25 -0.17
N ARG A 58 -15.25 4.87 1.02
CA ARG A 58 -13.95 5.22 1.63
C ARG A 58 -13.04 4.02 1.84
N ALA A 59 -13.56 2.91 2.37
CA ALA A 59 -12.76 1.72 2.65
C ALA A 59 -12.20 1.09 1.37
N ILE A 60 -13.02 0.97 0.33
CA ILE A 60 -12.63 0.47 -1.00
C ILE A 60 -11.53 1.35 -1.59
N VAL A 61 -11.71 2.68 -1.54
CA VAL A 61 -10.73 3.63 -2.09
C VAL A 61 -9.40 3.58 -1.33
N ILE A 62 -9.43 3.54 0.00
CA ILE A 62 -8.20 3.41 0.82
C ILE A 62 -7.47 2.12 0.49
N GLN A 63 -8.18 1.00 0.43
CA GLN A 63 -7.57 -0.29 0.10
C GLN A 63 -6.95 -0.30 -1.30
N ALA A 64 -7.67 0.22 -2.30
CA ALA A 64 -7.18 0.29 -3.67
C ALA A 64 -5.98 1.25 -3.79
N ALA A 65 -5.99 2.38 -3.08
CA ALA A 65 -4.87 3.32 -3.02
C ALA A 65 -3.63 2.69 -2.37
N GLN A 66 -3.78 2.03 -1.23
CA GLN A 66 -2.66 1.32 -0.59
C GLN A 66 -2.08 0.21 -1.48
N GLN A 67 -2.92 -0.47 -2.26
CA GLN A 67 -2.46 -1.43 -3.26
C GLN A 67 -1.69 -0.75 -4.40
N ALA A 68 -2.18 0.39 -4.92
CA ALA A 68 -1.49 1.17 -5.94
C ALA A 68 -0.13 1.71 -5.45
N ILE A 69 -0.06 2.16 -4.19
CA ILE A 69 1.19 2.58 -3.55
C ILE A 69 2.18 1.41 -3.50
N ARG A 70 1.74 0.22 -3.07
CA ARG A 70 2.60 -0.97 -2.99
C ARG A 70 3.09 -1.45 -4.36
N SER A 71 2.24 -1.42 -5.38
CA SER A 71 2.63 -1.84 -6.74
C SER A 71 3.38 -0.76 -7.51
N GLY A 72 3.23 0.51 -7.13
CA GLY A 72 3.72 1.66 -7.90
C GLY A 72 2.95 1.91 -9.21
N LEU A 73 1.83 1.20 -9.43
CA LEU A 73 1.07 1.28 -10.68
C LEU A 73 -0.26 2.03 -10.50
N PRO A 74 -0.66 2.85 -11.48
CA PRO A 74 -1.95 3.51 -11.44
C PRO A 74 -3.09 2.50 -11.55
N LYS A 75 -4.23 2.84 -10.95
CA LYS A 75 -5.44 2.02 -10.98
C LYS A 75 -6.64 2.82 -11.43
N ARG A 76 -7.56 2.16 -12.13
CA ARG A 76 -8.90 2.67 -12.39
C ARG A 76 -9.89 1.78 -11.65
N VAL A 77 -10.66 2.39 -10.75
CA VAL A 77 -11.58 1.68 -9.85
C VAL A 77 -12.99 2.14 -10.14
N ARG A 78 -13.90 1.21 -10.42
CA ARG A 78 -15.32 1.49 -10.59
C ARG A 78 -16.09 0.87 -9.44
N ILE A 79 -16.92 1.69 -8.78
CA ILE A 79 -17.77 1.28 -7.66
C ILE A 79 -19.23 1.49 -8.09
N SER A 80 -19.99 0.41 -8.25
CA SER A 80 -21.37 0.42 -8.72
C SER A 80 -22.12 -0.84 -8.28
N ASN A 81 -23.44 -0.75 -8.16
CA ASN A 81 -24.33 -1.91 -8.01
C ASN A 81 -24.96 -2.36 -9.34
N GLU A 82 -24.75 -1.61 -10.42
CA GLU A 82 -25.23 -2.01 -11.76
C GLU A 82 -24.41 -3.20 -12.29
N PRO A 83 -25.02 -4.10 -13.09
CA PRO A 83 -24.30 -5.20 -13.73
C PRO A 83 -23.15 -4.65 -14.58
N MET A 84 -21.92 -5.03 -14.22
CA MET A 84 -20.74 -4.55 -14.92
C MET A 84 -20.25 -5.59 -15.91
N THR A 85 -20.05 -5.16 -17.17
CA THR A 85 -19.20 -5.91 -18.09
C THR A 85 -17.75 -5.74 -17.65
N PRO A 86 -16.99 -6.83 -17.45
CA PRO A 86 -15.56 -6.73 -17.17
C PRO A 86 -14.85 -5.89 -18.24
N GLU A 87 -14.13 -4.87 -17.79
CA GLU A 87 -13.35 -3.98 -18.65
C GLU A 87 -11.88 -4.14 -18.27
N ALA A 88 -11.02 -4.38 -19.27
CA ALA A 88 -9.60 -4.55 -19.02
C ALA A 88 -9.01 -3.29 -18.34
N GLY A 89 -8.29 -3.50 -17.24
CA GLY A 89 -7.69 -2.41 -16.47
C GLY A 89 -8.68 -1.62 -15.59
N VAL A 90 -9.89 -2.13 -15.35
CA VAL A 90 -10.83 -1.57 -14.37
C VAL A 90 -11.07 -2.55 -13.23
N GLU A 91 -10.75 -2.13 -12.01
CA GLU A 91 -11.08 -2.85 -10.79
C GLU A 91 -12.52 -2.55 -10.37
N ALA A 92 -13.36 -3.57 -10.32
CA ALA A 92 -14.79 -3.43 -10.05
C ALA A 92 -15.13 -3.76 -8.59
N HIS A 93 -15.94 -2.93 -7.95
CA HIS A 93 -16.43 -3.15 -6.58
C HIS A 93 -17.92 -2.86 -6.49
N ALA A 94 -18.62 -3.63 -5.66
CA ALA A 94 -20.01 -3.34 -5.30
C ALA A 94 -20.08 -2.11 -4.37
N MET A 95 -21.09 -1.26 -4.54
CA MET A 95 -21.34 -0.15 -3.63
C MET A 95 -21.88 -0.69 -2.30
N PRO A 96 -21.27 -0.39 -1.15
CA PRO A 96 -21.73 -0.92 0.15
C PRO A 96 -23.06 -0.32 0.66
N CYS A 97 -23.60 0.68 -0.04
CA CYS A 97 -24.82 1.38 0.36
C CYS A 97 -25.97 1.13 -0.62
N ALA A 98 -27.21 1.25 -0.12
CA ALA A 98 -28.43 1.10 -0.90
C ALA A 98 -28.67 2.24 -1.91
N SER A 99 -27.85 3.29 -1.89
CA SER A 99 -27.89 4.35 -2.90
C SER A 99 -27.26 3.79 -4.17
N ASN A 100 -28.06 3.57 -5.22
CA ASN A 100 -27.64 3.08 -6.53
C ASN A 100 -26.76 4.09 -7.32
N GLY A 101 -26.01 4.95 -6.62
CA GLY A 101 -25.03 5.82 -7.25
C GLY A 101 -23.83 5.00 -7.73
N ALA A 102 -23.19 5.46 -8.78
CA ALA A 102 -21.97 4.85 -9.29
C ALA A 102 -20.86 5.88 -9.39
N MET A 103 -19.62 5.45 -9.20
CA MET A 103 -18.45 6.30 -9.42
C MET A 103 -17.31 5.52 -10.06
N GLU A 104 -16.47 6.24 -10.80
CA GLU A 104 -15.21 5.74 -11.31
C GLU A 104 -14.09 6.68 -10.89
N LEU A 105 -13.01 6.11 -10.41
CA LEU A 105 -11.89 6.77 -9.77
C LEU A 105 -10.62 6.41 -10.52
N PHE A 106 -9.77 7.39 -10.75
CA PHE A 106 -8.38 7.18 -11.14
C PHE A 106 -7.48 7.38 -9.93
N ILE A 107 -6.65 6.39 -9.63
CA ILE A 107 -5.71 6.38 -8.50
C ILE A 107 -4.30 6.41 -9.07
N GLN A 108 -3.59 7.50 -8.83
CA GLN A 108 -2.22 7.72 -9.27
C GLN A 108 -1.27 7.64 -8.06
N PRO A 109 -0.48 6.57 -7.91
CA PRO A 109 0.54 6.51 -6.87
C PRO A 109 1.73 7.40 -7.23
N THR A 110 2.34 7.97 -6.19
CA THR A 110 3.63 8.64 -6.19
C THR A 110 4.49 7.89 -5.19
N VAL A 111 5.41 7.06 -5.69
CA VAL A 111 6.39 6.34 -4.88
C VAL A 111 7.76 7.01 -5.04
N PRO A 112 8.58 7.09 -3.99
CA PRO A 112 9.93 7.62 -4.10
C PRO A 112 10.74 6.86 -5.14
N ALA A 113 11.60 7.57 -5.87
CA ALA A 113 12.51 6.92 -6.80
C ALA A 113 13.36 5.86 -6.06
N PRO A 114 13.60 4.69 -6.66
CA PRO A 114 14.40 3.67 -6.01
C PRO A 114 15.79 4.18 -5.61
N CYS A 115 16.22 3.79 -4.41
CA CYS A 115 17.57 4.05 -3.93
C CYS A 115 18.55 3.07 -4.58
N VAL A 116 19.62 3.60 -5.17
CA VAL A 116 20.78 2.84 -5.63
C VAL A 116 21.96 3.19 -4.74
N LEU A 117 22.67 2.16 -4.30
CA LEU A 117 23.91 2.32 -3.54
C LEU A 117 25.12 2.00 -4.44
N VAL A 118 26.02 2.95 -4.60
CA VAL A 118 27.27 2.77 -5.36
C VAL A 118 28.43 2.50 -4.40
N LEU A 119 29.13 1.39 -4.58
CA LEU A 119 30.29 1.01 -3.79
C LEU A 119 31.59 1.34 -4.52
N GLY A 120 32.45 2.12 -3.89
CA GLY A 120 33.74 2.56 -4.41
C GLY A 120 33.84 4.06 -4.65
N SER A 121 35.08 4.54 -4.80
CA SER A 121 35.41 5.95 -5.04
C SER A 121 36.31 6.14 -6.26
N THR A 122 36.30 5.17 -7.18
CA THR A 122 37.02 5.22 -8.45
C THR A 122 36.42 6.28 -9.38
N PRO A 123 37.14 6.78 -10.40
CA PRO A 123 36.55 7.66 -11.40
C PRO A 123 35.24 7.10 -12.01
N THR A 124 35.17 5.79 -12.23
CA THR A 124 33.95 5.13 -12.72
C THR A 124 32.82 5.21 -11.70
N ALA A 125 33.08 5.02 -10.41
CA ALA A 125 32.09 5.14 -9.36
C ALA A 125 31.54 6.58 -9.26
N LEU A 126 32.42 7.59 -9.35
CA LEU A 126 32.01 9.00 -9.33
C LEU A 126 31.11 9.35 -10.52
N GLU A 127 31.50 8.95 -11.73
CA GLU A 127 30.70 9.15 -12.94
C GLU A 127 29.38 8.38 -12.88
N ALA A 128 29.37 7.15 -12.33
CA ALA A 128 28.16 6.37 -12.14
C ALA A 128 27.18 7.06 -11.18
N CYS A 129 27.66 7.63 -10.08
CA CYS A 129 26.84 8.44 -9.17
C CYS A 129 26.19 9.62 -9.90
N MET A 130 26.98 10.40 -10.65
CA MET A 130 26.49 11.58 -11.38
C MET A 130 25.47 11.20 -12.46
N LEU A 131 25.74 10.16 -13.24
CA LEU A 131 24.84 9.68 -14.29
C LEU A 131 23.56 9.09 -13.70
N ALA A 132 23.66 8.32 -12.61
CA ALA A 132 22.50 7.76 -11.91
C ALA A 132 21.56 8.86 -11.39
N GLN A 133 22.10 9.93 -10.78
CA GLN A 133 21.30 11.10 -10.39
C GLN A 133 20.62 11.76 -11.58
N ARG A 134 21.32 11.92 -12.72
CA ARG A 134 20.77 12.54 -13.93
C ARG A 134 19.65 11.75 -14.58
N VAL A 135 19.63 10.42 -14.43
CA VAL A 135 18.51 9.57 -14.90
C VAL A 135 17.39 9.44 -13.85
N GLY A 136 17.45 10.21 -12.77
CA GLY A 136 16.40 10.31 -11.75
C GLY A 136 16.47 9.27 -10.64
N LEU A 137 17.60 8.58 -10.46
CA LEU A 137 17.78 7.64 -9.34
C LEU A 137 18.20 8.39 -8.08
N ARG A 138 17.71 7.93 -6.94
CA ARG A 138 18.25 8.36 -5.64
C ARG A 138 19.54 7.61 -5.39
N VAL A 139 20.63 8.32 -5.13
CA VAL A 139 21.97 7.72 -5.00
C VAL A 139 22.53 7.96 -3.61
N SER A 140 22.96 6.86 -3.00
CA SER A 140 23.87 6.84 -1.85
C SER A 140 25.17 6.16 -2.29
N ALA A 141 26.26 6.39 -1.55
CA ALA A 141 27.53 5.73 -1.85
C ALA A 141 28.24 5.25 -0.59
N ALA A 142 29.07 4.23 -0.75
CA ALA A 142 29.98 3.77 0.30
C ALA A 142 31.36 3.44 -0.27
N ALA A 143 32.43 3.80 0.43
CA ALA A 143 33.79 3.54 -0.02
C ALA A 143 34.78 3.54 1.16
N SER A 144 35.92 2.89 0.98
CA SER A 144 37.04 2.99 1.94
C SER A 144 37.53 4.43 2.10
N VAL A 145 37.57 5.19 1.00
CA VAL A 145 37.90 6.61 0.96
C VAL A 145 36.73 7.41 0.41
N THR A 146 36.12 8.27 1.23
CA THR A 146 34.87 8.96 0.88
C THR A 146 35.03 10.39 0.40
N ALA A 147 36.22 11.00 0.57
CA ALA A 147 36.45 12.40 0.20
C ALA A 147 36.03 12.75 -1.25
N PRO A 148 36.29 11.90 -2.27
CA PRO A 148 35.85 12.19 -3.64
C PRO A 148 34.32 12.21 -3.84
N LEU A 149 33.57 11.52 -2.98
CA LEU A 149 32.10 11.39 -3.07
C LEU A 149 31.36 12.58 -2.41
N ALA A 150 32.02 13.27 -1.48
CA ALA A 150 31.40 14.32 -0.66
C ALA A 150 30.85 15.51 -1.48
N ALA A 151 31.47 15.80 -2.63
CA ALA A 151 31.10 16.92 -3.49
C ALA A 151 29.92 16.62 -4.44
N LEU A 152 29.41 15.38 -4.48
CA LEU A 152 28.42 14.95 -5.47
C LEU A 152 26.96 15.16 -5.03
N GLY A 153 26.71 15.70 -3.83
CA GLY A 153 25.35 15.93 -3.32
C GLY A 153 24.53 14.64 -3.22
N LEU A 154 25.17 13.54 -2.82
CA LEU A 154 24.51 12.24 -2.62
C LEU A 154 23.64 12.26 -1.36
N GLN A 155 22.64 11.38 -1.29
CA GLN A 155 21.74 11.31 -0.12
C GLN A 155 22.51 10.92 1.14
N GLN A 156 23.42 9.96 1.01
CA GLN A 156 24.28 9.51 2.08
C GLN A 156 25.61 9.02 1.52
N VAL A 157 26.70 9.32 2.23
CA VAL A 157 28.05 8.82 1.94
C VAL A 157 28.56 8.08 3.17
N MET A 158 28.88 6.80 3.02
CA MET A 158 29.30 5.90 4.10
C MET A 158 30.78 5.53 3.94
N GLN A 159 31.49 5.42 5.06
CA GLN A 159 32.88 4.94 5.06
C GLN A 159 32.92 3.42 5.31
N GLY A 160 33.61 2.69 4.44
CA GLY A 160 33.70 1.22 4.49
C GLY A 160 32.47 0.51 3.93
N PHE A 161 32.44 -0.82 4.10
CA PHE A 161 31.40 -1.68 3.54
C PHE A 161 30.69 -2.47 4.65
N ASP A 162 29.68 -1.85 5.26
CA ASP A 162 28.89 -2.45 6.33
C ASP A 162 27.47 -2.81 5.86
N THR A 163 27.09 -4.08 6.03
CA THR A 163 25.78 -4.59 5.59
C THR A 163 24.63 -3.95 6.37
N GLY A 164 24.82 -3.65 7.67
CA GLY A 164 23.80 -2.98 8.49
C GLY A 164 23.49 -1.58 7.97
N ALA A 165 24.53 -0.80 7.66
CA ALA A 165 24.43 0.52 7.07
C ALA A 165 23.77 0.48 5.68
N PHE A 166 24.07 -0.55 4.87
CA PHE A 166 23.43 -0.73 3.57
C PHE A 166 21.93 -0.99 3.75
N ASN A 167 21.54 -1.89 4.65
CA ASN A 167 20.13 -2.20 4.90
C ASN A 167 19.36 -0.98 5.44
N ALA A 168 20.01 -0.11 6.23
CA ALA A 168 19.41 1.12 6.74
C ALA A 168 19.03 2.11 5.63
N VAL A 169 19.79 2.17 4.53
CA VAL A 169 19.43 2.98 3.36
C VAL A 169 18.50 2.27 2.38
N SER A 170 18.21 0.98 2.64
CA SER A 170 17.27 0.13 1.90
C SER A 170 17.40 0.27 0.38
N PRO A 171 18.58 -0.02 -0.20
CA PRO A 171 18.81 0.12 -1.63
C PRO A 171 18.04 -0.96 -2.38
N GLN A 172 17.38 -0.58 -3.47
CA GLN A 172 16.78 -1.56 -4.39
C GLN A 172 17.89 -2.31 -5.14
N LEU A 173 18.94 -1.58 -5.57
CA LEU A 173 20.05 -2.08 -6.35
C LEU A 173 21.38 -1.59 -5.76
N ILE A 174 22.42 -2.41 -5.88
CA ILE A 174 23.80 -2.03 -5.51
C ILE A 174 24.71 -2.13 -6.74
N LEU A 175 25.51 -1.10 -7.01
CA LEU A 175 26.55 -1.11 -8.02
C LEU A 175 27.93 -1.16 -7.36
N VAL A 176 28.66 -2.25 -7.54
CA VAL A 176 30.05 -2.42 -7.07
C VAL A 176 31.00 -1.90 -8.16
N ALA A 177 31.55 -0.71 -7.93
CA ALA A 177 32.47 0.01 -8.83
C ALA A 177 33.83 0.30 -8.15
N THR A 178 34.26 -0.62 -7.30
CA THR A 178 35.53 -0.58 -6.55
C THR A 178 36.77 -0.82 -7.41
N GLN A 179 36.63 -1.58 -8.51
CA GLN A 179 37.67 -1.86 -9.51
C GLN A 179 39.05 -2.26 -8.94
N GLY A 180 39.10 -3.06 -7.88
CA GLY A 180 40.33 -3.55 -7.26
C GLY A 180 40.60 -3.01 -5.85
N ASP A 181 39.89 -1.97 -5.44
CA ASP A 181 39.93 -1.49 -4.06
C ASP A 181 38.89 -2.24 -3.21
N SER A 182 39.34 -3.29 -2.51
CA SER A 182 38.51 -4.03 -1.55
C SER A 182 37.27 -4.70 -2.18
N ASP A 183 37.40 -5.22 -3.42
CA ASP A 183 36.29 -5.82 -4.17
C ASP A 183 35.60 -6.96 -3.42
N GLU A 184 36.37 -7.80 -2.72
CA GLU A 184 35.82 -8.96 -1.99
C GLU A 184 34.93 -8.50 -0.83
N GLU A 185 35.38 -7.51 -0.05
CA GLU A 185 34.63 -6.95 1.08
C GLU A 185 33.37 -6.22 0.60
N ALA A 186 33.51 -5.38 -0.44
CA ALA A 186 32.39 -4.64 -1.00
C ALA A 186 31.32 -5.56 -1.60
N LEU A 187 31.74 -6.56 -2.39
CA LEU A 187 30.82 -7.51 -3.02
C LEU A 187 30.14 -8.41 -1.98
N GLU A 188 30.88 -8.86 -0.97
CA GLU A 188 30.32 -9.68 0.11
C GLU A 188 29.27 -8.90 0.91
N ALA A 189 29.56 -7.65 1.30
CA ALA A 189 28.60 -6.79 1.99
C ALA A 189 27.37 -6.49 1.10
N ALA A 190 27.56 -6.27 -0.20
CA ALA A 190 26.46 -6.08 -1.14
C ALA A 190 25.57 -7.32 -1.24
N LEU A 191 26.16 -8.51 -1.37
CA LEU A 191 25.42 -9.77 -1.46
C LEU A 191 24.76 -10.18 -0.15
N ARG A 192 25.25 -9.73 1.01
CA ARG A 192 24.55 -9.94 2.29
C ARG A 192 23.47 -8.93 2.59
N SER A 193 23.39 -7.83 1.83
CA SER A 193 22.35 -6.82 2.00
C SER A 193 20.97 -7.31 1.52
N ASN A 194 19.94 -6.52 1.84
CA ASN A 194 18.57 -6.69 1.37
C ASN A 194 18.32 -6.20 -0.08
N ALA A 195 19.36 -5.77 -0.80
CA ALA A 195 19.21 -5.33 -2.18
C ALA A 195 18.70 -6.44 -3.09
N GLN A 196 17.81 -6.09 -4.03
CA GLN A 196 17.18 -7.07 -4.92
C GLN A 196 18.18 -7.59 -5.97
N ALA A 197 19.09 -6.74 -6.45
CA ALA A 197 20.19 -7.14 -7.32
C ALA A 197 21.48 -6.38 -7.04
N VAL A 198 22.60 -7.01 -7.39
CA VAL A 198 23.96 -6.47 -7.27
C VAL A 198 24.61 -6.48 -8.64
N LEU A 199 25.15 -5.35 -9.08
CA LEU A 199 25.87 -5.22 -10.33
C LEU A 199 27.36 -5.02 -10.03
N LEU A 200 28.25 -5.67 -10.79
CA LEU A 200 29.69 -5.56 -10.56
C LEU A 200 30.41 -5.05 -11.81
N VAL A 201 31.12 -3.93 -11.66
CA VAL A 201 32.03 -3.38 -12.67
C VAL A 201 33.32 -4.19 -12.66
N ALA A 202 33.32 -5.31 -13.40
CA ALA A 202 34.48 -6.17 -13.58
C ALA A 202 34.43 -6.89 -14.93
N SER A 203 35.59 -7.37 -15.37
CA SER A 203 35.66 -8.32 -16.49
C SER A 203 35.01 -9.65 -16.10
N ARG A 204 34.57 -10.44 -17.10
CA ARG A 204 33.97 -11.78 -16.87
C ARG A 204 34.89 -12.65 -16.03
N ARG A 205 36.16 -12.74 -16.41
CA ARG A 205 37.18 -13.52 -15.69
C ARG A 205 37.30 -13.11 -14.22
N LYS A 206 37.34 -11.81 -13.93
CA LYS A 206 37.44 -11.32 -12.54
C LYS A 206 36.17 -11.61 -11.76
N ALA A 207 35.00 -11.46 -12.38
CA ALA A 207 33.73 -11.79 -11.76
C ALA A 207 33.62 -13.27 -11.42
N ASP A 208 34.09 -14.17 -12.28
CA ASP A 208 34.05 -15.61 -12.03
C ASP A 208 34.93 -16.01 -10.83
N THR A 209 36.14 -15.45 -10.73
CA THR A 209 36.98 -15.63 -9.53
C THR A 209 36.29 -15.11 -8.27
N LEU A 210 35.66 -13.94 -8.33
CA LEU A 210 34.94 -13.38 -7.18
C LEU A 210 33.72 -14.23 -6.79
N ARG A 211 33.01 -14.85 -7.75
CA ARG A 211 31.91 -15.79 -7.46
C ARG A 211 32.40 -17.00 -6.66
N GLU A 212 33.52 -17.60 -7.05
CA GLU A 212 34.13 -18.72 -6.32
C GLU A 212 34.54 -18.33 -4.89
N THR A 213 35.12 -17.13 -4.73
CA THR A 213 35.43 -16.58 -3.41
C THR A 213 34.17 -16.39 -2.57
N MET A 214 33.09 -15.84 -3.14
CA MET A 214 31.83 -15.63 -2.42
C MET A 214 31.17 -16.93 -1.97
N LEU A 215 31.21 -17.98 -2.80
CA LEU A 215 30.75 -19.33 -2.42
C LEU A 215 31.56 -19.85 -1.22
N THR A 216 32.88 -19.70 -1.27
CA THR A 216 33.79 -20.10 -0.17
C THR A 216 33.50 -19.34 1.11
N ARG A 217 33.09 -18.07 1.01
CA ARG A 217 32.68 -17.21 2.14
C ARG A 217 31.22 -17.43 2.57
N GLY A 218 30.55 -18.47 2.05
CA GLY A 218 29.22 -18.89 2.50
C GLY A 218 28.05 -18.09 1.91
N ILE A 219 28.25 -17.34 0.81
CA ILE A 219 27.13 -16.81 0.04
C ILE A 219 26.49 -17.96 -0.74
N SER A 220 25.16 -18.11 -0.61
CA SER A 220 24.46 -19.21 -1.27
C SER A 220 24.41 -19.02 -2.80
N PRO A 221 24.29 -20.12 -3.58
CA PRO A 221 24.11 -20.04 -5.02
C PRO A 221 22.88 -19.22 -5.43
N GLU A 222 21.78 -19.32 -4.69
CA GLU A 222 20.55 -18.56 -4.93
C GLU A 222 20.79 -17.06 -4.75
N ARG A 223 21.56 -16.67 -3.73
CA ARG A 223 21.90 -15.26 -3.54
C ARG A 223 22.87 -14.76 -4.62
N LEU A 224 23.81 -15.59 -5.05
CA LEU A 224 24.70 -15.26 -6.17
C LEU A 224 23.98 -15.09 -7.50
N ALA A 225 22.79 -15.67 -7.68
CA ALA A 225 21.97 -15.42 -8.86
C ALA A 225 21.56 -13.94 -9.00
N ALA A 226 21.57 -13.18 -7.91
CA ALA A 226 21.34 -11.74 -7.92
C ALA A 226 22.55 -10.91 -8.39
N LEU A 227 23.70 -11.54 -8.70
CA LEU A 227 24.91 -10.87 -9.16
C LEU A 227 24.98 -10.78 -10.68
N HIS A 228 24.91 -9.55 -11.20
CA HIS A 228 25.06 -9.21 -12.60
C HIS A 228 26.47 -8.68 -12.88
N ALA A 229 27.25 -9.46 -13.63
CA ALA A 229 28.61 -9.10 -14.00
C ALA A 229 28.91 -9.59 -15.43
N PRO A 230 29.32 -8.71 -16.36
CA PRO A 230 29.55 -7.27 -16.19
C PRO A 230 28.30 -6.47 -15.83
N ALA A 231 28.47 -5.31 -15.19
CA ALA A 231 27.39 -4.46 -14.66
C ALA A 231 26.39 -3.90 -15.68
N GLY A 232 26.54 -4.16 -16.98
CA GLY A 232 25.67 -3.58 -17.99
C GLY A 232 25.92 -4.13 -19.39
N PRO A 233 25.17 -3.64 -20.39
CA PRO A 233 25.30 -4.08 -21.78
C PRO A 233 26.70 -3.81 -22.33
N ALA A 234 27.13 -4.65 -23.27
CA ALA A 234 28.42 -4.51 -23.94
C ALA A 234 28.37 -3.33 -24.93
N ILE A 235 28.90 -2.19 -24.52
CA ILE A 235 28.99 -0.96 -25.35
C ILE A 235 30.41 -0.63 -25.80
N HIS A 236 31.36 -1.58 -25.66
CA HIS A 236 32.78 -1.39 -25.99
C HIS A 236 33.43 -0.20 -25.26
N ALA A 237 33.07 0.00 -23.98
CA ALA A 237 33.59 1.08 -23.15
C ALA A 237 35.08 0.93 -22.83
N HIS A 238 35.80 2.06 -22.83
CA HIS A 238 37.21 2.18 -22.49
C HIS A 238 37.48 3.22 -21.39
N THR A 239 36.73 4.31 -21.38
CA THR A 239 36.89 5.39 -20.39
C THR A 239 36.01 5.19 -19.16
N PRO A 240 36.35 5.76 -17.99
CA PRO A 240 35.48 5.71 -16.81
C PRO A 240 34.05 6.20 -17.08
N GLN A 241 33.89 7.23 -17.90
CA GLN A 241 32.59 7.78 -18.30
C GLN A 241 31.77 6.78 -19.12
N GLU A 242 32.40 6.12 -20.09
CA GLU A 242 31.74 5.08 -20.90
C GLU A 242 31.40 3.86 -20.05
N ILE A 243 32.30 3.42 -19.17
CA ILE A 243 32.06 2.28 -18.28
C ILE A 243 30.90 2.60 -17.34
N ALA A 244 30.88 3.80 -16.76
CA ALA A 244 29.79 4.29 -15.92
C ALA A 244 28.46 4.35 -16.69
N LEU A 245 28.47 4.83 -17.94
CA LEU A 245 27.28 4.83 -18.80
C LEU A 245 26.73 3.41 -18.99
N GLY A 246 27.60 2.44 -19.29
CA GLY A 246 27.21 1.03 -19.40
C GLY A 246 26.63 0.49 -18.09
N ALA A 247 27.27 0.77 -16.95
CA ALA A 247 26.81 0.32 -15.64
C ALA A 247 25.45 0.94 -15.25
N VAL A 248 25.25 2.24 -15.52
CA VAL A 248 23.97 2.92 -15.28
C VAL A 248 22.88 2.41 -16.22
N ALA A 249 23.20 2.06 -17.47
CA ALA A 249 22.26 1.37 -18.35
C ALA A 249 21.82 0.01 -17.77
N GLY A 250 22.75 -0.73 -17.15
CA GLY A 250 22.44 -1.96 -16.41
C GLY A 250 21.52 -1.71 -15.20
N LEU A 251 21.80 -0.69 -14.40
CA LEU A 251 20.94 -0.28 -13.28
C LEU A 251 19.51 0.05 -13.74
N VAL A 252 19.37 0.82 -14.82
CA VAL A 252 18.06 1.17 -15.39
C VAL A 252 17.34 -0.07 -15.91
N THR A 253 18.05 -0.99 -16.56
CA THR A 253 17.48 -2.24 -17.07
C THR A 253 16.89 -3.07 -15.93
N LEU A 254 17.68 -3.38 -14.90
CA LEU A 254 17.22 -4.18 -13.76
C LEU A 254 16.09 -3.49 -12.99
N ARG A 255 16.15 -2.17 -12.83
CA ARG A 255 15.04 -1.43 -12.22
C ARG A 255 13.73 -1.67 -12.98
N ARG A 256 13.75 -1.57 -14.31
CA ARG A 256 12.55 -1.77 -15.13
C ARG A 256 12.06 -3.22 -15.11
N GLU A 257 12.97 -4.18 -15.09
CA GLU A 257 12.62 -5.60 -14.95
C GLU A 257 11.97 -5.89 -13.59
N LEU A 258 12.48 -5.30 -12.49
CA LEU A 258 11.89 -5.42 -11.16
C LEU A 258 10.52 -4.73 -11.08
N GLU A 259 10.36 -3.56 -11.68
CA GLU A 259 9.07 -2.86 -11.80
C GLU A 259 8.05 -3.71 -12.58
N GLN A 260 8.47 -4.35 -13.68
CA GLN A 260 7.61 -5.25 -14.48
C GLN A 260 7.27 -6.53 -13.72
N ALA A 261 8.25 -7.18 -13.07
CA ALA A 261 7.99 -8.36 -12.26
C ALA A 261 7.02 -8.07 -11.09
N ALA A 262 7.16 -6.90 -10.44
CA ALA A 262 6.23 -6.43 -9.43
C ALA A 262 4.82 -6.18 -10.00
N ALA A 263 4.73 -5.68 -11.24
CA ALA A 263 3.47 -5.49 -11.95
C ALA A 263 2.78 -6.83 -12.27
N ASP A 264 3.54 -7.83 -12.72
CA ASP A 264 3.01 -9.14 -13.09
C ASP A 264 2.58 -9.97 -11.86
N LEU A 265 3.24 -9.77 -10.73
CA LEU A 265 2.89 -10.38 -9.44
C LEU A 265 1.75 -9.65 -8.73
N ALA A 266 1.48 -8.38 -9.07
CA ALA A 266 0.27 -7.72 -8.60
C ALA A 266 -0.92 -8.54 -9.10
N PRO A 267 -1.89 -8.87 -8.24
CA PRO A 267 -2.98 -9.75 -8.63
C PRO A 267 -3.61 -9.20 -9.90
N SER A 268 -3.48 -9.94 -11.00
CA SER A 268 -4.40 -9.82 -12.12
C SER A 268 -5.75 -10.02 -11.49
N TYR A 269 -6.53 -8.94 -11.41
CA TYR A 269 -7.93 -9.03 -11.03
C TYR A 269 -8.64 -9.74 -12.19
N LEU A 270 -8.38 -11.03 -12.35
CA LEU A 270 -9.34 -11.96 -12.89
C LEU A 270 -10.53 -11.83 -11.94
N VAL A 271 -11.52 -11.11 -12.46
CA VAL A 271 -12.93 -11.17 -12.08
C VAL A 271 -13.15 -12.44 -11.28
N GLY A 272 -13.35 -12.29 -9.97
CA GLY A 272 -13.93 -13.37 -9.19
C GLY A 272 -15.19 -13.78 -9.94
N THR A 273 -15.21 -15.02 -10.45
CA THR A 273 -16.37 -15.63 -11.10
C THR A 273 -17.51 -15.88 -10.12
N GLU A 274 -17.42 -15.36 -8.89
CA GLU A 274 -18.59 -15.08 -8.08
C GLU A 274 -19.34 -13.92 -8.75
N GLY A 275 -20.20 -14.28 -9.70
CA GLY A 275 -21.14 -13.35 -10.28
C GLY A 275 -21.77 -12.54 -9.15
N VAL A 276 -21.68 -11.22 -9.25
CA VAL A 276 -22.41 -10.29 -8.39
C VAL A 276 -23.84 -10.80 -8.34
N PRO A 277 -24.37 -11.23 -7.19
CA PRO A 277 -25.75 -11.64 -7.12
C PRO A 277 -26.58 -10.44 -7.55
N THR A 278 -27.30 -10.59 -8.68
CA THR A 278 -28.31 -9.63 -9.09
C THR A 278 -29.31 -9.51 -7.97
N VAL A 279 -29.23 -8.43 -7.20
CA VAL A 279 -30.24 -8.12 -6.21
C VAL A 279 -31.48 -7.75 -7.00
N ALA A 280 -32.49 -8.61 -6.97
CA ALA A 280 -33.77 -8.32 -7.59
C ALA A 280 -34.33 -7.00 -7.04
N PRO A 281 -35.05 -6.20 -7.86
CA PRO A 281 -35.81 -5.06 -7.34
C PRO A 281 -36.72 -5.54 -6.22
N CYS A 282 -36.80 -4.76 -5.15
CA CYS A 282 -37.49 -5.09 -3.91
C CYS A 282 -38.94 -5.54 -4.15
N GLU A 283 -39.17 -6.85 -4.21
CA GLU A 283 -40.46 -7.46 -3.92
C GLU A 283 -40.30 -8.37 -2.71
N SER A 284 -41.19 -8.12 -1.75
CA SER A 284 -41.33 -8.66 -0.39
C SER A 284 -40.44 -9.83 0.02
N MET A 285 -39.63 -9.56 1.05
CA MET A 285 -38.90 -10.54 1.85
C MET A 285 -39.82 -11.65 2.38
N ALA A 286 -39.57 -12.88 1.95
CA ALA A 286 -39.82 -14.08 2.77
C ALA A 286 -38.46 -14.58 3.28
N SER A 287 -38.38 -14.66 4.60
CA SER A 287 -37.20 -14.83 5.45
C SER A 287 -36.64 -16.25 5.47
N ILE A 288 -35.32 -16.36 5.69
CA ILE A 288 -34.73 -17.49 6.43
C ILE A 288 -33.94 -16.91 7.60
N GLU A 289 -34.32 -17.33 8.81
CA GLU A 289 -33.92 -16.84 10.12
C GLU A 289 -32.66 -17.53 10.66
N MET A 290 -31.89 -16.79 11.46
CA MET A 290 -31.22 -17.32 12.66
C MET A 290 -31.57 -16.44 13.86
N PRO A 291 -31.73 -16.98 15.07
CA PRO A 291 -32.59 -16.39 16.07
C PRO A 291 -31.92 -15.21 16.79
N ALA A 292 -32.47 -14.02 16.59
CA ALA A 292 -32.21 -12.87 17.45
C ALA A 292 -32.91 -13.08 18.80
N ALA A 293 -32.16 -12.96 19.89
CA ALA A 293 -32.73 -12.98 21.23
C ALA A 293 -33.47 -11.65 21.45
N HIS A 294 -34.80 -11.73 21.49
CA HIS A 294 -35.68 -10.57 21.59
C HIS A 294 -36.16 -10.37 23.03
N TYR A 295 -36.16 -9.13 23.50
CA TYR A 295 -36.59 -8.75 24.84
C TYR A 295 -37.80 -7.81 24.78
N ARG A 296 -38.88 -8.10 25.51
CA ARG A 296 -40.06 -7.24 25.53
C ARG A 296 -39.90 -6.14 26.57
N ASN A 297 -39.86 -4.88 26.11
CA ASN A 297 -39.80 -3.71 26.98
C ASN A 297 -41.03 -3.71 27.92
N PRO A 298 -40.85 -3.74 29.25
CA PRO A 298 -41.95 -3.85 30.22
C PRO A 298 -42.80 -2.57 30.35
N VAL A 299 -42.33 -1.43 29.84
CA VAL A 299 -43.07 -0.16 29.90
C VAL A 299 -44.08 -0.04 28.76
N CYS A 300 -43.65 -0.24 27.52
CA CYS A 300 -44.49 -0.04 26.34
C CYS A 300 -44.87 -1.34 25.61
N GLY A 301 -44.29 -2.49 26.00
CA GLY A 301 -44.55 -3.78 25.37
C GLY A 301 -43.84 -3.99 24.03
N MET A 302 -43.03 -3.04 23.55
CA MET A 302 -42.28 -3.17 22.31
C MET A 302 -41.17 -4.22 22.45
N VAL A 303 -41.00 -5.04 21.42
CA VAL A 303 -39.93 -6.04 21.35
C VAL A 303 -38.65 -5.34 20.89
N VAL A 304 -37.58 -5.51 21.66
CA VAL A 304 -36.26 -4.91 21.43
C VAL A 304 -35.29 -6.05 21.15
N ASP A 305 -34.53 -5.94 20.08
CA ASP A 305 -33.42 -6.84 19.81
C ASP A 305 -32.27 -6.55 20.79
N ILE A 306 -31.88 -7.57 21.56
CA ILE A 306 -30.83 -7.46 22.58
C ILE A 306 -29.49 -7.08 21.95
N ALA A 307 -29.20 -7.52 20.72
CA ALA A 307 -27.91 -7.29 20.08
C ALA A 307 -27.68 -5.81 19.69
N SER A 308 -28.75 -5.07 19.44
CA SER A 308 -28.70 -3.67 18.98
C SER A 308 -29.23 -2.65 19.99
N ALA A 309 -29.64 -3.10 21.19
CA ALA A 309 -30.25 -2.25 22.21
C ALA A 309 -29.27 -1.22 22.80
N LYS A 310 -29.57 0.07 22.61
CA LYS A 310 -28.80 1.20 23.17
C LYS A 310 -29.17 1.56 24.61
N TYR A 311 -30.41 1.27 25.04
CA TYR A 311 -30.93 1.67 26.35
C TYR A 311 -31.18 0.42 27.20
N VAL A 312 -30.31 0.20 28.19
CA VAL A 312 -30.31 -1.02 29.02
C VAL A 312 -30.15 -0.65 30.50
N ILE A 313 -30.86 -1.34 31.40
CA ILE A 313 -30.74 -1.23 32.85
C ILE A 313 -30.61 -2.62 33.46
N ASP A 314 -29.77 -2.76 34.49
CA ASP A 314 -29.73 -3.95 35.34
C ASP A 314 -30.55 -3.68 36.63
N TYR A 315 -31.63 -4.42 36.87
CA TYR A 315 -32.50 -4.26 38.04
C TYR A 315 -32.91 -5.62 38.59
N GLY A 316 -32.76 -5.84 39.89
CA GLY A 316 -33.08 -7.14 40.52
C GLY A 316 -32.24 -8.33 40.01
N GLY A 317 -31.06 -8.06 39.43
CA GLY A 317 -30.17 -9.07 38.83
C GLY A 317 -30.56 -9.50 37.41
N GLN A 318 -31.49 -8.80 36.76
CA GLN A 318 -31.88 -9.03 35.37
C GLN A 318 -31.68 -7.75 34.53
N ARG A 319 -31.17 -7.93 33.30
CA ARG A 319 -31.10 -6.84 32.33
C ARG A 319 -32.44 -6.60 31.64
N HIS A 320 -32.86 -5.35 31.66
CA HIS A 320 -34.05 -4.82 31.02
C HIS A 320 -33.64 -3.91 29.85
N TYR A 321 -34.26 -4.12 28.68
CA TYR A 321 -33.93 -3.43 27.44
C TYR A 321 -35.09 -2.55 26.98
N PHE A 322 -34.79 -1.33 26.56
CA PHE A 322 -35.79 -0.29 26.24
C PHE A 322 -35.65 0.21 24.80
N CYS A 323 -36.78 0.49 24.18
CA CYS A 323 -36.84 0.99 22.80
C CYS A 323 -36.40 2.45 22.66
N CYS A 324 -36.47 3.22 23.75
CA CYS A 324 -36.08 4.63 23.79
C CYS A 324 -35.74 5.06 25.22
N ASP A 325 -35.08 6.21 25.33
CA ASP A 325 -34.64 6.80 26.59
C ASP A 325 -35.81 7.13 27.54
N SER A 326 -36.96 7.55 27.00
CA SER A 326 -38.15 7.84 27.80
C SER A 326 -38.68 6.61 28.55
N CYS A 327 -38.75 5.44 27.89
CA CYS A 327 -39.17 4.21 28.56
C CYS A 327 -38.16 3.74 29.60
N LYS A 328 -36.87 3.99 29.37
CA LYS A 328 -35.81 3.72 30.34
C LYS A 328 -36.03 4.53 31.63
N ILE A 329 -36.24 5.84 31.48
CA ILE A 329 -36.45 6.77 32.61
C ILE A 329 -37.74 6.43 33.37
N GLU A 330 -38.80 6.07 32.66
CA GLU A 330 -40.09 5.72 33.26
C GLU A 330 -40.00 4.42 34.08
N PHE A 331 -39.22 3.44 33.60
CA PHE A 331 -38.92 2.22 34.35
C PHE A 331 -38.08 2.51 35.61
N GLU A 332 -37.07 3.40 35.55
CA GLU A 332 -36.24 3.77 36.71
C GLU A 332 -37.05 4.43 37.84
N ARG A 333 -38.15 5.11 37.50
CA ARG A 333 -39.01 5.82 38.48
C ARG A 333 -39.92 4.87 39.25
N GLU A 334 -40.52 3.88 38.59
CA GLU A 334 -41.46 2.93 39.21
C GLU A 334 -41.22 1.48 38.74
N PRO A 335 -40.06 0.86 39.03
CA PRO A 335 -39.68 -0.44 38.43
C PRO A 335 -40.64 -1.58 38.78
N GLU A 336 -41.06 -1.67 40.05
CA GLU A 336 -41.90 -2.76 40.55
C GLU A 336 -43.27 -2.82 39.86
N LYS A 337 -43.83 -1.65 39.52
CA LYS A 337 -45.12 -1.53 38.82
C LYS A 337 -45.05 -2.12 37.41
N TYR A 338 -44.03 -1.76 36.63
CA TYR A 338 -43.89 -2.26 35.25
C TYR A 338 -43.51 -3.74 35.21
N LEU A 339 -42.77 -4.24 36.22
CA LEU A 339 -42.50 -5.67 36.36
C LEU A 339 -43.76 -6.47 36.72
N ALA A 340 -44.68 -5.92 37.52
CA ALA A 340 -45.96 -6.54 37.81
C ALA A 340 -46.86 -6.60 36.55
N ILE A 341 -46.89 -5.52 35.74
CA ILE A 341 -47.66 -5.45 34.49
C ILE A 341 -47.12 -6.45 33.45
N ALA A 342 -45.81 -6.55 33.30
CA ALA A 342 -45.18 -7.48 32.36
C ALA A 342 -45.47 -8.96 32.71
N ARG A 343 -45.63 -9.30 33.99
CA ARG A 343 -45.97 -10.65 34.45
C ARG A 343 -47.44 -11.04 34.23
N GLY A 344 -48.34 -10.08 33.99
CA GLY A 344 -49.78 -10.31 33.86
C GLY A 344 -50.34 -10.42 32.43
N SER A 345 -49.53 -10.34 31.38
CA SER A 345 -49.99 -10.08 29.99
C SER A 345 -49.78 -11.23 28.97
N THR A 346 -49.69 -12.48 29.42
CA THR A 346 -49.67 -13.67 28.53
C THR A 346 -50.98 -14.46 28.58
N HIS A 347 -52.03 -14.01 27.88
CA HIS A 347 -53.06 -14.85 27.22
C HIS A 347 -54.22 -13.99 26.70
N LYS A 348 -54.35 -13.89 25.36
CA LYS A 348 -55.64 -13.94 24.66
C LYS A 348 -55.42 -14.15 23.17
N GLU A 349 -55.65 -15.38 22.74
CA GLU A 349 -55.68 -15.81 21.35
C GLU A 349 -57.09 -15.55 20.78
N LYS A 350 -57.16 -15.33 19.47
CA LYS A 350 -58.35 -14.91 18.69
C LYS A 350 -59.53 -15.86 18.84
N THR A 351 -60.73 -15.31 18.74
CA THR A 351 -61.89 -15.98 18.10
C THR A 351 -62.24 -15.21 16.85
#